data_AF-A0A431IAK5-F1
#
_entry.id   AF-A0A431IAK5-F1
#
_cell.length_a   1.000
_cell.length_b   1.000
_cell.length_c   1.000
_cell.angle_alpha   90.00
_cell.angle_beta   90.00
_cell.angle_gamma   90.00
#
_symmetry.space_group_name_H-M   'P 1'
#
loop_
_entity.id
_entity.type
_entity.pdbx_description
1 polymer ?
#
loop_
_entity_poly.entity_id
_entity_poly.type
_entity_poly.pdbx_seq_one_letter_code
_entity_poly.pdbx_strand_id
1 'polypeptide(L)'
;MPSLFPTRAFRRTRERSSGLLFALGVDDLSSTLTTGQTLTLARSSGRTTFDSVGRVVTLAHSQMPWSTAYNATSSSYEPILSSDRIATNLCLQSENFGTTWTAIGTPTRTATAAYCGDLALDLIGDDAAGTLEGYSQVITFTASAVKAVSLFIKQGTSTSSVIRLRDTTASANRLLATVTWSGGVPSVAMTTGTSLGQVACYNGVYRLLFLSSSVTAANTNQLEIYPATTSALAVANTGTLYAGGVMAQNAAWPQAYIKTTTGTVTTGADLLTSTFAATPQDFTVYVRFPAPPFLAGLSGIGGAVFGLGNSASGANFYAVITSSGIGANITDGSTSVGATTALTAATWYDVAIQYNNVTSAARVRIDTGSGFGSYSSASGGITAWNSSTLRIAHLEDGGGAGYQLDGGIRKLVIAPGARTLAEMQGLNV
;
A
#
# COMPACT_ATOMS: atom_id res chain seq x y z
N MET A 1 -15.29 21.02 3.35
CA MET A 1 -14.45 19.85 3.69
C MET A 1 -13.53 20.27 4.82
N PRO A 2 -13.43 19.52 5.93
CA PRO A 2 -12.35 19.74 6.89
C PRO A 2 -11.00 19.68 6.13
N SER A 3 -10.11 20.64 6.38
CA SER A 3 -8.79 20.66 5.74
C SER A 3 -8.07 19.37 6.10
N LEU A 4 -7.78 18.53 5.11
CA LEU A 4 -7.07 17.24 5.30
C LEU A 4 -5.71 17.42 6.00
N PHE A 5 -5.15 18.64 5.98
CA PHE A 5 -3.87 18.98 6.57
C PHE A 5 -3.92 20.38 7.18
N PRO A 6 -3.37 20.60 8.39
CA PRO A 6 -3.11 21.94 8.88
C PRO A 6 -2.08 22.61 7.96
N THR A 7 -2.43 23.75 7.38
CA THR A 7 -1.54 24.55 6.54
C THR A 7 -0.41 25.14 7.39
N ARG A 8 0.66 24.37 7.63
CA ARG A 8 1.92 24.98 8.06
C ARG A 8 2.40 25.84 6.89
N ALA A 9 2.39 27.15 7.08
CA ALA A 9 2.97 28.10 6.14
C ALA A 9 4.49 27.89 6.06
N PHE A 10 4.92 26.88 5.29
CA PHE A 10 6.30 26.73 4.90
C PHE A 10 6.63 27.89 3.94
N ARG A 11 7.38 28.85 4.46
CA ARG A 11 7.91 29.97 3.70
C ARG A 11 8.91 29.40 2.67
N ARG A 12 8.44 29.11 1.46
CA ARG A 12 9.26 28.71 0.31
C ARG A 12 10.26 29.83 0.01
N THR A 13 11.51 29.68 0.45
CA THR A 13 12.62 30.37 -0.23
C THR A 13 12.65 29.82 -1.65
N ARG A 14 12.29 30.66 -2.63
CA ARG A 14 12.38 30.36 -4.06
C ARG A 14 13.86 30.23 -4.46
N GLU A 15 14.54 29.19 -3.98
CA GLU A 15 15.72 28.70 -4.67
C GLU A 15 15.25 28.06 -5.98
N ARG A 16 15.90 28.46 -7.05
CA ARG A 16 15.38 28.37 -8.41
C ARG A 16 15.15 26.91 -8.79
N SER A 17 13.89 26.55 -9.04
CA SER A 17 13.48 25.35 -9.77
C SER A 17 13.95 25.31 -11.23
N SER A 18 14.79 26.28 -11.66
CA SER A 18 15.19 26.53 -13.05
C SER A 18 16.10 25.47 -13.67
N GLY A 19 16.25 24.30 -13.04
CA GLY A 19 17.10 23.22 -13.54
C GLY A 19 16.56 21.81 -13.30
N LEU A 20 15.38 21.62 -12.72
CA LEU A 20 14.78 20.29 -12.57
C LEU A 20 13.97 19.92 -13.82
N LEU A 21 14.00 18.66 -14.22
CA LEU A 21 13.19 18.15 -15.34
C LEU A 21 11.78 17.80 -14.88
N PHE A 22 11.66 17.31 -13.64
CA PHE A 22 10.41 16.98 -12.99
C PHE A 22 10.60 17.04 -11.47
N ALA A 23 9.63 17.57 -10.74
CA ALA A 23 9.68 17.59 -9.28
C ALA A 23 8.28 17.47 -8.67
N LEU A 24 8.01 16.30 -8.10
CA LEU A 24 6.86 16.01 -7.26
C LEU A 24 7.32 15.94 -5.80
N GLY A 25 6.78 16.84 -4.98
CA GLY A 25 6.82 16.79 -3.53
C GLY A 25 5.39 16.87 -3.02
N VAL A 26 5.10 16.22 -1.90
CA VAL A 26 3.73 16.12 -1.36
C VAL A 26 3.48 17.04 -0.18
N ASP A 27 4.42 17.96 0.11
CA ASP A 27 4.30 18.85 1.28
C ASP A 27 3.28 19.98 1.04
N ASP A 28 2.98 20.34 -0.22
CA ASP A 28 1.91 21.29 -0.57
C ASP A 28 0.63 20.64 -1.12
N LEU A 29 0.68 19.33 -1.39
CA LEU A 29 -0.42 18.52 -1.91
C LEU A 29 -1.03 19.10 -3.19
N SER A 30 -0.18 19.77 -3.98
CA SER A 30 -0.56 20.39 -5.24
C SER A 30 -0.50 19.38 -6.37
N SER A 31 -1.50 19.41 -7.26
CA SER A 31 -1.41 18.71 -8.55
C SER A 31 -0.56 19.48 -9.57
N THR A 32 -0.29 20.77 -9.34
CA THR A 32 0.68 21.56 -10.11
C THR A 32 2.06 21.37 -9.50
N LEU A 33 2.98 20.85 -10.29
CA LEU A 33 4.33 20.52 -9.88
C LEU A 33 5.22 21.76 -9.89
N THR A 34 6.28 21.74 -9.10
CA THR A 34 7.25 22.85 -8.96
C THR A 34 7.94 23.19 -10.29
N THR A 35 7.97 22.24 -11.22
CA THR A 35 8.50 22.36 -12.59
C THR A 35 7.45 22.80 -13.64
N GLY A 36 6.22 23.10 -13.22
CA GLY A 36 5.14 23.67 -14.05
C GLY A 36 4.24 22.65 -14.73
N GLN A 37 4.54 21.36 -14.68
CA GLN A 37 3.66 20.31 -15.19
C GLN A 37 2.49 20.06 -14.24
N THR A 38 1.43 19.43 -14.77
CA THR A 38 0.26 19.02 -13.99
C THR A 38 0.22 17.51 -13.87
N LEU A 39 -0.03 17.03 -12.66
CA LEU A 39 -0.36 15.64 -12.40
C LEU A 39 -1.82 15.40 -12.78
N THR A 40 -2.08 14.33 -13.52
CA THR A 40 -3.41 13.86 -13.91
C THR A 40 -3.68 12.51 -13.27
N LEU A 41 -4.93 12.30 -12.84
CA LEU A 41 -5.42 11.03 -12.31
C LEU A 41 -6.49 10.47 -13.25
N ALA A 42 -6.34 9.20 -13.61
CA ALA A 42 -7.42 8.39 -14.15
C ALA A 42 -7.73 7.25 -13.17
N ARG A 43 -8.99 7.19 -12.72
CA ARG A 43 -9.55 6.16 -11.84
C ARG A 43 -11.07 6.09 -12.05
N SER A 44 -11.64 4.89 -11.99
CA SER A 44 -13.06 4.66 -12.29
C SER A 44 -13.99 4.72 -11.06
N SER A 45 -13.47 4.64 -9.84
CA SER A 45 -14.28 4.61 -8.60
C SER A 45 -13.68 5.45 -7.49
N GLY A 46 -14.45 5.73 -6.43
CA GLY A 46 -13.88 6.31 -5.20
C GLY A 46 -12.99 5.31 -4.47
N ARG A 47 -12.16 5.79 -3.55
CA ARG A 47 -11.30 4.95 -2.70
C ARG A 47 -11.24 5.47 -1.28
N THR A 48 -10.83 4.63 -0.34
CA THR A 48 -10.46 5.12 0.99
C THR A 48 -8.96 5.38 1.09
N THR A 49 -8.58 6.25 2.00
CA THR A 49 -7.20 6.61 2.30
C THR A 49 -7.05 7.02 3.78
N PHE A 50 -5.83 7.30 4.23
CA PHE A 50 -5.58 7.85 5.56
C PHE A 50 -5.28 9.35 5.48
N ASP A 51 -5.93 10.14 6.36
CA ASP A 51 -5.62 11.56 6.53
C ASP A 51 -4.38 11.80 7.41
N SER A 52 -4.07 13.06 7.70
CA SER A 52 -2.89 13.46 8.50
C SER A 52 -2.85 12.97 9.94
N VAL A 53 -3.95 12.42 10.46
CA VAL A 53 -4.05 11.87 11.82
C VAL A 53 -4.47 10.40 11.84
N GLY A 54 -4.48 9.75 10.67
CA GLY A 54 -4.79 8.33 10.56
C GLY A 54 -6.27 7.99 10.57
N ARG A 55 -7.16 8.93 10.24
CA ARG A 55 -8.57 8.63 10.00
C ARG A 55 -8.74 8.06 8.60
N VAL A 56 -9.65 7.11 8.44
CA VAL A 56 -10.08 6.63 7.13
C VAL A 56 -10.96 7.71 6.51
N VAL A 57 -10.63 8.14 5.29
CA VAL A 57 -11.44 9.10 4.52
C VAL A 57 -11.70 8.57 3.12
N THR A 58 -12.88 8.85 2.59
CA THR A 58 -13.30 8.45 1.25
C THR A 58 -13.05 9.57 0.26
N LEU A 59 -12.22 9.29 -0.74
CA LEU A 59 -11.98 10.17 -1.87
C LEU A 59 -12.94 9.87 -3.01
N ALA A 60 -13.52 10.91 -3.60
CA ALA A 60 -14.22 10.80 -4.87
C ALA A 60 -13.24 10.45 -5.99
N HIS A 61 -13.74 9.79 -7.06
CA HIS A 61 -12.90 9.25 -8.14
C HIS A 61 -12.01 10.31 -8.83
N SER A 62 -12.41 11.59 -8.83
CA SER A 62 -11.68 12.71 -9.42
C SER A 62 -10.66 13.39 -8.51
N GLN A 63 -10.65 13.06 -7.21
CA GLN A 63 -9.72 13.68 -6.26
C GLN A 63 -8.36 12.97 -6.29
N MET A 64 -7.28 13.76 -6.30
CA MET A 64 -5.92 13.24 -6.17
C MET A 64 -5.80 12.36 -4.92
N PRO A 65 -5.11 11.20 -5.02
CA PRO A 65 -4.99 10.24 -3.94
C PRO A 65 -3.93 10.66 -2.91
N TRP A 66 -4.04 11.87 -2.40
CA TRP A 66 -3.25 12.33 -1.28
C TRP A 66 -3.62 11.53 -0.03
N SER A 67 -2.64 10.83 0.50
CA SER A 67 -2.75 9.96 1.66
C SER A 67 -1.65 10.30 2.65
N THR A 68 -1.65 9.62 3.78
CA THR A 68 -0.48 9.50 4.63
C THR A 68 -0.03 8.05 4.79
N ALA A 69 1.23 7.87 5.17
CA ALA A 69 1.81 6.62 5.64
C ALA A 69 2.31 6.82 7.07
N TYR A 70 2.07 5.84 7.94
CA TYR A 70 2.54 5.90 9.32
C TYR A 70 4.03 5.59 9.38
N ASN A 71 4.83 6.55 9.86
CA ASN A 71 6.23 6.36 10.18
C ASN A 71 6.36 5.92 11.64
N ALA A 72 6.64 4.64 11.86
CA ALA A 72 6.81 4.09 13.21
C ALA A 72 8.03 4.67 13.94
N THR A 73 9.06 5.12 13.22
CA THR A 73 10.28 5.69 13.82
C THR A 73 10.00 7.04 14.47
N SER A 74 9.21 7.89 13.81
CA SER A 74 8.82 9.21 14.32
C SER A 74 7.45 9.21 14.99
N SER A 75 6.75 8.07 15.01
CA SER A 75 5.37 7.93 15.47
C SER A 75 4.43 8.99 14.86
N SER A 76 4.57 9.24 13.56
CA SER A 76 3.84 10.29 12.86
C SER A 76 3.39 9.86 11.48
N TYR A 77 2.30 10.45 11.00
CA TYR A 77 1.86 10.30 9.62
C TYR A 77 2.57 11.26 8.68
N GLU A 78 3.21 10.74 7.63
CA GLU A 78 3.82 11.56 6.58
C GLU A 78 2.97 11.52 5.31
N PRO A 79 2.78 12.66 4.61
CA PRO A 79 2.00 12.67 3.38
C PRO A 79 2.72 11.91 2.26
N ILE A 80 1.90 11.29 1.41
CA ILE A 80 2.29 10.54 0.22
C ILE A 80 1.25 10.75 -0.90
N LEU A 81 1.69 10.61 -2.14
CA LEU A 81 0.83 10.33 -3.28
C LEU A 81 0.61 8.83 -3.32
N SER A 82 -0.57 8.37 -2.94
CA SER A 82 -0.86 6.93 -2.91
C SER A 82 -1.36 6.42 -4.26
N SER A 83 -1.06 5.18 -4.58
CA SER A 83 -1.55 4.49 -5.76
C SER A 83 -1.90 3.06 -5.39
N ASP A 84 -3.12 2.65 -5.73
CA ASP A 84 -3.57 1.27 -5.54
C ASP A 84 -3.83 0.63 -6.91
N ARG A 85 -3.68 -0.70 -6.97
CA ARG A 85 -4.19 -1.51 -8.07
C ARG A 85 -5.66 -1.86 -7.90
N ILE A 86 -6.21 -2.47 -8.95
CA ILE A 86 -7.53 -3.10 -8.89
C ILE A 86 -7.52 -4.17 -7.80
N ALA A 87 -8.50 -4.12 -6.90
CA ALA A 87 -8.89 -5.30 -6.16
C ALA A 87 -10.34 -5.26 -5.73
N THR A 88 -10.75 -6.42 -5.23
CA THR A 88 -12.09 -6.67 -4.72
C THR A 88 -12.00 -7.03 -3.25
N ASN A 89 -12.80 -6.37 -2.43
CA ASN A 89 -13.08 -6.89 -1.09
C ASN A 89 -14.22 -7.91 -1.18
N LEU A 90 -13.90 -9.16 -0.83
CA LEU A 90 -14.82 -10.30 -0.86
C LEU A 90 -15.72 -10.36 0.38
N CYS A 91 -15.37 -9.63 1.44
CA CYS A 91 -16.17 -9.55 2.66
C CYS A 91 -17.34 -8.59 2.45
N LEU A 92 -18.56 -9.04 2.73
CA LEU A 92 -19.79 -8.27 2.64
C LEU A 92 -20.02 -7.49 3.93
N GLN A 93 -20.59 -6.30 3.79
CA GLN A 93 -20.93 -5.37 4.86
C GLN A 93 -19.81 -5.29 5.90
N SER A 94 -18.61 -4.98 5.42
CA SER A 94 -17.35 -5.05 6.16
C SER A 94 -17.29 -4.25 7.48
N GLU A 95 -18.25 -3.37 7.74
CA GLU A 95 -18.38 -2.57 8.98
C GLU A 95 -19.57 -2.97 9.86
N ASN A 96 -20.42 -3.92 9.44
CA ASN A 96 -21.68 -4.25 10.11
C ASN A 96 -21.83 -5.76 10.33
N PHE A 97 -21.69 -6.17 11.58
CA PHE A 97 -21.75 -7.57 12.03
C PHE A 97 -23.17 -8.08 12.29
N GLY A 98 -24.21 -7.27 12.09
CA GLY A 98 -25.61 -7.62 12.42
C GLY A 98 -26.43 -8.16 11.25
N THR A 99 -25.83 -8.42 10.09
CA THR A 99 -26.59 -8.68 8.84
C THR A 99 -26.05 -9.88 8.06
N THR A 100 -24.97 -9.71 7.30
CA THR A 100 -24.33 -10.80 6.51
C THR A 100 -23.40 -11.69 7.32
N TRP A 101 -23.16 -11.34 8.58
CA TRP A 101 -22.35 -12.12 9.51
C TRP A 101 -23.24 -13.05 10.33
N THR A 102 -22.85 -14.31 10.43
CA THR A 102 -23.50 -15.32 11.27
C THR A 102 -22.88 -15.32 12.65
N ALA A 103 -23.70 -15.15 13.68
CA ALA A 103 -23.30 -15.29 15.07
C ALA A 103 -22.84 -16.73 15.37
N ILE A 104 -21.75 -16.85 16.11
CA ILE A 104 -21.28 -18.09 16.74
C ILE A 104 -21.60 -17.95 18.23
N GLY A 105 -22.40 -18.86 18.79
CA GLY A 105 -22.92 -18.69 20.15
C GLY A 105 -23.98 -17.59 20.20
N THR A 106 -23.99 -16.80 21.29
CA THR A 106 -24.96 -15.72 21.54
C THR A 106 -24.28 -14.36 21.77
N PRO A 107 -23.33 -13.95 20.91
CA PRO A 107 -22.53 -12.76 21.12
C PRO A 107 -23.38 -11.51 21.26
N THR A 108 -22.91 -10.57 22.07
CA THR A 108 -23.48 -9.23 22.14
C THR A 108 -22.95 -8.34 21.02
N ARG A 109 -23.76 -7.36 20.61
CA ARG A 109 -23.36 -6.36 19.61
C ARG A 109 -23.98 -5.01 19.89
N THR A 110 -23.15 -3.98 19.86
CA THR A 110 -23.58 -2.57 19.73
C THR A 110 -23.14 -2.06 18.36
N ALA A 111 -24.11 -1.71 17.52
CA ALA A 111 -23.84 -1.22 16.18
C ALA A 111 -23.12 0.14 16.20
N THR A 112 -22.14 0.32 15.31
CA THR A 112 -21.53 1.64 15.03
C THR A 112 -21.03 2.35 16.30
N ALA A 113 -20.46 1.57 17.21
CA ALA A 113 -20.07 2.01 18.56
C ALA A 113 -18.80 2.87 18.59
N ALA A 114 -18.00 2.86 17.51
CA ALA A 114 -16.84 3.74 17.36
C ALA A 114 -16.59 4.12 15.90
N TYR A 115 -15.77 5.14 15.69
CA TYR A 115 -15.41 5.64 14.36
C TYR A 115 -13.90 5.88 14.23
N CYS A 116 -13.41 5.69 13.00
CA CYS A 116 -12.08 6.11 12.55
C CYS A 116 -12.22 6.90 11.24
N GLY A 117 -12.77 8.11 11.32
CA GLY A 117 -13.20 8.87 10.13
C GLY A 117 -14.49 8.29 9.55
N ASP A 118 -14.49 7.99 8.24
CA ASP A 118 -15.63 7.43 7.51
C ASP A 118 -15.89 5.94 7.83
N LEU A 119 -14.94 5.30 8.52
CA LEU A 119 -15.04 3.92 8.97
C LEU A 119 -15.83 3.84 10.29
N ALA A 120 -16.90 3.04 10.29
CA ALA A 120 -17.58 2.62 11.51
C ALA A 120 -17.03 1.28 12.04
N LEU A 121 -17.06 1.11 13.36
CA LEU A 121 -16.76 -0.15 14.05
C LEU A 121 -17.95 -0.52 14.93
N ASP A 122 -18.35 -1.78 14.89
CA ASP A 122 -19.26 -2.37 15.86
C ASP A 122 -18.49 -2.76 17.12
N LEU A 123 -19.13 -2.69 18.29
CA LEU A 123 -18.62 -3.32 19.51
C LEU A 123 -19.25 -4.70 19.61
N ILE A 124 -18.46 -5.75 19.46
CA ILE A 124 -18.89 -7.14 19.61
C ILE A 124 -18.36 -7.70 20.93
N GLY A 125 -19.12 -8.58 21.58
CA GLY A 125 -18.77 -9.11 22.89
C GLY A 125 -19.05 -10.60 23.05
N ASP A 126 -18.24 -11.23 23.88
CA ASP A 126 -18.48 -12.52 24.49
C ASP A 126 -18.89 -12.24 25.94
N ASP A 127 -20.15 -12.54 26.28
CA ASP A 127 -20.73 -12.25 27.60
C ASP A 127 -21.00 -13.51 28.43
N ALA A 128 -20.67 -14.70 27.90
CA ALA A 128 -21.05 -15.98 28.46
C ALA A 128 -19.84 -16.91 28.69
N ALA A 129 -19.38 -16.97 29.95
CA ALA A 129 -18.38 -17.97 30.34
C ALA A 129 -18.91 -19.39 30.09
N GLY A 130 -18.23 -20.17 29.26
CA GLY A 130 -18.55 -21.56 28.94
C GLY A 130 -18.95 -21.81 27.48
N THR A 131 -19.22 -20.76 26.70
CA THR A 131 -19.50 -20.87 25.26
C THR A 131 -18.57 -19.95 24.48
N LEU A 132 -18.05 -20.40 23.35
CA LEU A 132 -17.28 -19.52 22.47
C LEU A 132 -18.24 -18.61 21.71
N GLU A 133 -18.10 -17.29 21.87
CA GLU A 133 -18.94 -16.33 21.15
C GLU A 133 -18.17 -15.50 20.13
N GLY A 134 -18.78 -15.22 18.99
CA GLY A 134 -18.16 -14.40 17.95
C GLY A 134 -19.00 -14.27 16.69
N TYR A 135 -18.39 -13.79 15.61
CA TYR A 135 -19.06 -13.62 14.33
C TYR A 135 -18.26 -14.28 13.22
N SER A 136 -18.98 -14.76 12.20
CA SER A 136 -18.39 -15.40 11.05
C SER A 136 -19.04 -15.03 9.73
N GLN A 137 -18.27 -15.09 8.65
CA GLN A 137 -18.78 -14.92 7.29
C GLN A 137 -18.02 -15.86 6.34
N VAL A 138 -18.76 -16.54 5.47
CA VAL A 138 -18.16 -17.34 4.40
C VAL A 138 -17.57 -16.41 3.35
N ILE A 139 -16.30 -16.64 3.00
CA ILE A 139 -15.56 -15.88 2.00
C ILE A 139 -15.28 -16.78 0.78
N THR A 140 -15.86 -16.40 -0.35
CA THR A 140 -15.67 -17.14 -1.61
C THR A 140 -14.42 -16.64 -2.35
N PHE A 141 -13.28 -17.30 -2.11
CA PHE A 141 -12.07 -17.07 -2.90
C PHE A 141 -12.20 -17.69 -4.30
N THR A 142 -11.59 -17.08 -5.31
CA THR A 142 -11.73 -17.51 -6.71
C THR A 142 -10.52 -18.25 -7.25
N ALA A 143 -9.42 -18.33 -6.49
CA ALA A 143 -8.20 -19.05 -6.86
C ALA A 143 -7.51 -19.62 -5.63
N SER A 144 -6.84 -20.77 -5.76
CA SER A 144 -6.03 -21.35 -4.68
C SER A 144 -4.70 -20.62 -4.58
N ALA A 145 -4.41 -20.01 -3.43
CA ALA A 145 -3.17 -19.30 -3.13
C ALA A 145 -3.17 -18.80 -1.68
N VAL A 146 -2.08 -18.19 -1.23
CA VAL A 146 -2.10 -17.26 -0.08
C VAL A 146 -3.07 -16.10 -0.36
N LYS A 147 -3.80 -15.65 0.66
CA LYS A 147 -4.80 -14.57 0.57
C LYS A 147 -4.54 -13.50 1.61
N ALA A 148 -4.84 -12.26 1.23
CA ALA A 148 -4.78 -11.11 2.10
C ALA A 148 -6.03 -10.96 2.94
N VAL A 149 -5.85 -10.73 4.24
CA VAL A 149 -6.91 -10.38 5.19
C VAL A 149 -6.49 -9.14 5.96
N SER A 150 -7.41 -8.19 6.15
CA SER A 150 -7.18 -7.05 7.06
C SER A 150 -8.47 -6.64 7.74
N LEU A 151 -8.35 -6.00 8.89
CA LEU A 151 -9.49 -5.41 9.59
C LEU A 151 -9.01 -4.30 10.51
N PHE A 152 -9.94 -3.47 10.95
CA PHE A 152 -9.72 -2.42 11.93
C PHE A 152 -10.29 -2.86 13.26
N ILE A 153 -9.49 -2.69 14.31
CA ILE A 153 -9.87 -3.06 15.66
C ILE A 153 -9.49 -1.97 16.66
N LYS A 154 -10.19 -1.94 17.79
CA LYS A 154 -9.84 -1.14 18.96
C LYS A 154 -10.17 -1.93 20.21
N GLN A 155 -9.33 -1.81 21.25
CA GLN A 155 -9.56 -2.50 22.51
C GLN A 155 -10.93 -2.09 23.09
N GLY A 156 -11.75 -3.10 23.42
CA GLY A 156 -12.87 -2.95 24.33
C GLY A 156 -12.44 -3.32 25.74
N THR A 157 -13.08 -4.33 26.32
CA THR A 157 -12.73 -4.88 27.64
C THR A 157 -11.89 -6.14 27.56
N SER A 158 -11.76 -6.77 26.39
CA SER A 158 -10.99 -8.00 26.23
C SER A 158 -9.50 -7.78 26.43
N THR A 159 -8.86 -8.75 27.09
CA THR A 159 -7.38 -8.86 27.19
C THR A 159 -6.78 -9.62 26.01
N SER A 160 -7.57 -10.49 25.35
CA SER A 160 -7.18 -11.27 24.18
C SER A 160 -8.37 -11.47 23.25
N SER A 161 -8.14 -11.42 21.94
CA SER A 161 -9.12 -11.66 20.88
C SER A 161 -8.53 -12.56 19.80
N VAL A 162 -9.35 -13.22 18.99
CA VAL A 162 -8.87 -14.07 17.89
C VAL A 162 -9.51 -13.68 16.57
N ILE A 163 -8.67 -13.66 15.52
CA ILE A 163 -9.10 -13.56 14.12
C ILE A 163 -8.68 -14.85 13.43
N ARG A 164 -9.64 -15.52 12.77
CA ARG A 164 -9.43 -16.85 12.18
C ARG A 164 -10.01 -16.91 10.77
N LEU A 165 -9.24 -17.45 9.83
CA LEU A 165 -9.77 -17.92 8.55
C LEU A 165 -9.76 -19.46 8.59
N ARG A 166 -10.93 -20.06 8.66
CA ARG A 166 -11.14 -21.50 8.79
C ARG A 166 -11.55 -22.09 7.44
N ASP A 167 -10.81 -23.07 6.95
CA ASP A 167 -11.27 -23.97 5.90
C ASP A 167 -12.10 -25.08 6.55
N THR A 168 -13.42 -24.97 6.45
CA THR A 168 -14.34 -25.90 7.12
C THR A 168 -14.43 -27.24 6.39
N THR A 169 -14.23 -27.24 5.07
CA THR A 169 -14.17 -28.47 4.26
C THR A 169 -12.97 -29.35 4.66
N ALA A 170 -11.78 -28.76 4.77
CA ALA A 170 -10.56 -29.48 5.15
C ALA A 170 -10.36 -29.56 6.68
N SER A 171 -11.21 -28.89 7.45
CA SER A 171 -11.02 -28.72 8.89
C SER A 171 -9.61 -28.19 9.24
N ALA A 172 -9.13 -27.19 8.50
CA ALA A 172 -7.83 -26.55 8.71
C ALA A 172 -7.94 -25.05 8.97
N ASN A 173 -7.12 -24.50 9.86
CA ASN A 173 -6.98 -23.04 9.99
C ASN A 173 -6.06 -22.58 8.86
N ARG A 174 -6.53 -21.64 8.05
CA ARG A 174 -5.71 -20.96 7.04
C ARG A 174 -5.06 -19.71 7.61
N LEU A 175 -5.72 -19.07 8.56
CA LEU A 175 -5.18 -17.99 9.37
C LEU A 175 -5.66 -18.20 10.81
N LEU A 176 -4.77 -18.04 11.79
CA LEU A 176 -5.12 -18.00 13.21
C LEU A 176 -4.20 -17.00 13.91
N ALA A 177 -4.75 -15.83 14.21
CA ALA A 177 -4.07 -14.73 14.89
C ALA A 177 -4.69 -14.51 16.26
N THR A 178 -3.85 -14.49 17.29
CA THR A 178 -4.23 -14.05 18.65
C THR A 178 -3.77 -12.62 18.85
N VAL A 179 -4.70 -11.75 19.20
CA VAL A 179 -4.45 -10.34 19.48
C VAL A 179 -4.51 -10.15 20.99
N THR A 180 -3.39 -9.78 21.60
CA THR A 180 -3.32 -9.37 23.01
C THR A 180 -3.20 -7.86 23.11
N TRP A 181 -3.59 -7.29 24.24
CA TRP A 181 -3.61 -5.83 24.41
C TRP A 181 -2.78 -5.37 25.59
N SER A 182 -2.03 -4.29 25.39
CA SER A 182 -1.35 -3.56 26.47
C SER A 182 -1.55 -2.07 26.27
N GLY A 183 -2.25 -1.41 27.21
CA GLY A 183 -2.53 0.03 27.14
C GLY A 183 -3.26 0.47 25.86
N GLY A 184 -4.18 -0.35 25.31
CA GLY A 184 -4.86 -0.07 24.05
C GLY A 184 -4.06 -0.39 22.79
N VAL A 185 -2.80 -0.85 22.91
CA VAL A 185 -1.96 -1.25 21.79
C VAL A 185 -2.06 -2.76 21.58
N PRO A 186 -2.40 -3.24 20.37
CA PRO A 186 -2.45 -4.67 20.09
C PRO A 186 -1.04 -5.25 19.95
N SER A 187 -0.90 -6.53 20.25
CA SER A 187 0.24 -7.37 19.88
C SER A 187 -0.29 -8.66 19.29
N VAL A 188 0.26 -9.06 18.14
CA VAL A 188 -0.26 -10.14 17.32
C VAL A 188 0.68 -11.35 17.37
N ALA A 189 0.17 -12.47 17.87
CA ALA A 189 0.83 -13.77 17.77
C ALA A 189 0.14 -14.64 16.72
N MET A 190 0.93 -15.24 15.81
CA MET A 190 0.42 -16.08 14.73
C MET A 190 0.62 -17.56 15.05
N THR A 191 -0.45 -18.35 15.00
CA THR A 191 -0.36 -19.82 14.99
C THR A 191 -0.37 -20.35 13.56
N THR A 192 -1.08 -19.68 12.65
CA THR A 192 -1.10 -20.04 11.23
C THR A 192 -1.29 -18.78 10.37
N GLY A 193 -0.65 -18.75 9.20
CA GLY A 193 -0.56 -17.56 8.38
C GLY A 193 0.59 -16.65 8.82
N THR A 194 0.61 -15.42 8.32
CA THR A 194 1.65 -14.43 8.60
C THR A 194 1.03 -13.10 8.98
N SER A 195 1.56 -12.43 10.01
CA SER A 195 1.25 -11.04 10.29
C SER A 195 2.18 -10.17 9.46
N LEU A 196 1.61 -9.25 8.69
CA LEU A 196 2.37 -8.22 7.97
C LEU A 196 2.59 -6.96 8.82
N GLY A 197 2.04 -6.95 10.04
CA GLY A 197 2.12 -5.84 10.98
C GLY A 197 0.77 -5.20 11.28
N GLN A 198 0.86 -4.08 11.98
CA GLN A 198 -0.28 -3.28 12.43
C GLN A 198 0.01 -1.80 12.21
N VAL A 199 -0.99 -1.08 11.74
CA VAL A 199 -0.92 0.37 11.51
C VAL A 199 -1.77 1.05 12.58
N ALA A 200 -1.14 1.84 13.45
CA ALA A 200 -1.87 2.70 14.38
C ALA A 200 -2.70 3.69 13.58
N CYS A 201 -3.97 3.90 13.95
CA CYS A 201 -4.92 4.82 13.32
C CYS A 201 -5.50 5.78 14.36
N TYR A 202 -6.38 6.66 13.93
CA TYR A 202 -7.04 7.62 14.81
C TYR A 202 -7.84 6.93 15.93
N ASN A 203 -7.93 7.60 17.09
CA ASN A 203 -8.78 7.18 18.22
C ASN A 203 -8.46 5.79 18.81
N GLY A 204 -7.19 5.40 18.79
CA GLY A 204 -6.74 4.09 19.31
C GLY A 204 -7.22 2.89 18.48
N VAL A 205 -7.69 3.14 17.25
CA VAL A 205 -7.96 2.08 16.28
C VAL A 205 -6.64 1.65 15.66
N TYR A 206 -6.53 0.36 15.35
CA TYR A 206 -5.40 -0.23 14.62
C TYR A 206 -5.93 -1.00 13.44
N ARG A 207 -5.27 -0.86 12.29
CA ARG A 207 -5.48 -1.75 11.16
C ARG A 207 -4.50 -2.91 11.24
N LEU A 208 -5.00 -4.13 11.35
CA LEU A 208 -4.19 -5.34 11.30
C LEU A 208 -4.12 -5.88 9.88
N LEU A 209 -2.92 -6.32 9.48
CA LEU A 209 -2.63 -6.80 8.13
C LEU A 209 -2.12 -8.24 8.19
N PHE A 210 -2.73 -9.13 7.42
CA PHE A 210 -2.40 -10.55 7.45
C PHE A 210 -2.33 -11.20 6.08
N LEU A 211 -1.62 -12.32 6.06
CA LEU A 211 -1.67 -13.32 5.01
C LEU A 211 -2.13 -14.66 5.58
N SER A 212 -3.06 -15.31 4.91
CA SER A 212 -3.37 -16.71 5.17
C SER A 212 -2.21 -17.60 4.72
N SER A 213 -2.14 -18.82 5.24
CA SER A 213 -1.54 -19.93 4.48
C SER A 213 -2.37 -20.21 3.23
N SER A 214 -1.86 -21.04 2.31
CA SER A 214 -2.55 -21.30 1.04
C SER A 214 -3.98 -21.79 1.27
N VAL A 215 -4.95 -21.08 0.69
CA VAL A 215 -6.36 -21.50 0.66
C VAL A 215 -6.63 -22.37 -0.57
N THR A 216 -7.63 -23.22 -0.47
CA THR A 216 -8.22 -23.93 -1.62
C THR A 216 -9.51 -23.22 -2.00
N ALA A 217 -9.61 -22.69 -3.22
CA ALA A 217 -10.78 -21.90 -3.65
C ALA A 217 -12.09 -22.69 -3.64
N ALA A 218 -12.03 -24.00 -3.97
CA ALA A 218 -13.20 -24.87 -3.98
C ALA A 218 -13.73 -25.20 -2.57
N ASN A 219 -12.96 -24.93 -1.52
CA ASN A 219 -13.36 -25.21 -0.15
C ASN A 219 -14.17 -24.06 0.44
N THR A 220 -15.00 -24.36 1.42
CA THR A 220 -15.68 -23.36 2.23
C THR A 220 -14.69 -22.73 3.20
N ASN A 221 -14.36 -21.46 2.95
CA ASN A 221 -13.48 -20.67 3.81
C ASN A 221 -14.33 -19.68 4.61
N GLN A 222 -14.20 -19.68 5.93
CA GLN A 222 -14.99 -18.87 6.85
C GLN A 222 -14.05 -17.93 7.62
N LEU A 223 -14.26 -16.63 7.49
CA LEU A 223 -13.56 -15.63 8.28
C LEU A 223 -14.35 -15.40 9.57
N GLU A 224 -13.67 -15.41 10.69
CA GLU A 224 -14.26 -15.40 12.02
C GLU A 224 -13.51 -14.45 12.95
N ILE A 225 -14.26 -13.79 13.82
CA ILE A 225 -13.75 -12.83 14.79
C ILE A 225 -14.37 -13.15 16.14
N TYR A 226 -13.50 -13.46 17.10
CA TYR A 226 -13.85 -13.77 18.48
C TYR A 226 -13.35 -12.64 19.39
N PRO A 227 -14.25 -11.90 20.06
CA PRO A 227 -13.88 -10.75 20.87
C PRO A 227 -13.06 -11.12 22.11
N ALA A 228 -13.29 -12.28 22.74
CA ALA A 228 -12.61 -12.67 23.97
C ALA A 228 -12.18 -14.14 23.98
N THR A 229 -11.00 -14.46 23.42
CA THR A 229 -10.47 -15.83 23.48
C THR A 229 -8.96 -15.87 23.19
N THR A 230 -8.36 -17.06 23.25
CA THR A 230 -6.96 -17.34 22.91
C THR A 230 -6.88 -18.23 21.67
N SER A 231 -5.67 -18.50 21.15
CA SER A 231 -5.48 -19.44 20.03
C SER A 231 -6.03 -20.85 20.29
N ALA A 232 -6.17 -21.25 21.56
CA ALA A 232 -6.79 -22.51 21.95
C ALA A 232 -8.33 -22.46 21.92
N LEU A 233 -8.92 -21.31 21.59
CA LEU A 233 -10.35 -21.04 21.58
C LEU A 233 -10.99 -21.33 22.94
N ALA A 234 -10.33 -20.88 24.00
CA ALA A 234 -10.81 -21.01 25.36
C ALA A 234 -12.16 -20.28 25.54
N VAL A 235 -13.12 -20.97 26.16
CA VAL A 235 -14.50 -20.48 26.38
C VAL A 235 -14.71 -19.78 27.72
N ALA A 236 -13.67 -19.70 28.55
CA ALA A 236 -13.76 -19.09 29.88
C ALA A 236 -13.56 -17.57 29.86
N ASN A 237 -13.15 -17.02 28.72
CA ASN A 237 -12.83 -15.61 28.58
C ASN A 237 -14.09 -14.85 28.14
N THR A 238 -14.36 -13.73 28.79
CA THR A 238 -15.42 -12.79 28.38
C THR A 238 -14.80 -11.42 28.12
N GLY A 239 -15.50 -10.59 27.36
CA GLY A 239 -15.02 -9.25 27.03
C GLY A 239 -15.52 -8.76 25.68
N THR A 240 -15.11 -7.53 25.33
CA THR A 240 -15.55 -6.83 24.14
C THR A 240 -14.40 -6.37 23.25
N LEU A 241 -14.67 -6.26 21.96
CA LEU A 241 -13.76 -5.79 20.92
C LEU A 241 -14.52 -4.85 19.98
N TYR A 242 -13.95 -3.69 19.67
CA TYR A 242 -14.43 -2.90 18.54
C TYR A 242 -13.83 -3.48 17.26
N ALA A 243 -14.66 -3.81 16.27
CA ALA A 243 -14.23 -4.38 15.00
C ALA A 243 -15.01 -3.79 13.82
N GLY A 244 -14.32 -3.61 12.69
CA GLY A 244 -14.92 -3.09 11.46
C GLY A 244 -13.92 -3.10 10.30
N GLY A 245 -14.37 -2.63 9.13
CA GLY A 245 -13.56 -2.51 7.92
C GLY A 245 -12.87 -3.83 7.51
N VAL A 246 -13.55 -4.94 7.70
CA VAL A 246 -13.02 -6.28 7.41
C VAL A 246 -12.85 -6.47 5.91
N MET A 247 -11.68 -6.97 5.50
CA MET A 247 -11.39 -7.30 4.12
C MET A 247 -10.78 -8.68 3.98
N ALA A 248 -11.19 -9.36 2.92
CA ALA A 248 -10.51 -10.54 2.38
C ALA A 248 -10.38 -10.37 0.86
N GLN A 249 -9.20 -10.61 0.31
CA GLN A 249 -8.91 -10.33 -1.11
C GLN A 249 -8.21 -11.52 -1.78
N ASN A 250 -8.43 -11.70 -3.09
CA ASN A 250 -7.60 -12.57 -3.94
C ASN A 250 -6.25 -11.88 -4.26
N ALA A 251 -5.56 -11.43 -3.23
CA ALA A 251 -4.30 -10.70 -3.33
C ALA A 251 -3.27 -11.30 -2.37
N ALA A 252 -2.00 -11.06 -2.68
CA ALA A 252 -0.87 -11.48 -1.85
C ALA A 252 -0.48 -10.42 -0.80
N TRP A 253 -1.22 -9.33 -0.67
CA TRP A 253 -1.12 -8.33 0.41
C TRP A 253 -2.43 -7.55 0.54
N PRO A 254 -2.76 -7.04 1.75
CA PRO A 254 -3.94 -6.20 1.92
C PRO A 254 -3.69 -4.80 1.34
N GLN A 255 -4.68 -4.28 0.62
CA GLN A 255 -4.61 -2.95 -0.02
C GLN A 255 -5.27 -1.86 0.81
N ALA A 256 -5.51 -0.66 0.28
CA ALA A 256 -6.38 0.31 0.96
C ALA A 256 -7.77 -0.29 1.27
N TYR A 257 -8.45 0.26 2.28
CA TYR A 257 -9.74 -0.28 2.69
C TYR A 257 -10.79 -0.07 1.58
N ILE A 258 -11.51 -1.13 1.23
CA ILE A 258 -12.59 -1.09 0.25
C ILE A 258 -13.88 -1.38 1.01
N LYS A 259 -14.67 -0.33 1.23
CA LYS A 259 -15.97 -0.44 1.88
C LYS A 259 -16.92 -1.27 1.03
N THR A 260 -17.60 -2.20 1.67
CA THR A 260 -18.58 -3.09 1.04
C THR A 260 -19.94 -2.90 1.67
N THR A 261 -20.96 -3.16 0.87
CA THR A 261 -22.37 -3.16 1.29
C THR A 261 -22.87 -4.61 1.22
N THR A 262 -24.08 -4.86 0.73
CA THR A 262 -24.61 -6.22 0.53
C THR A 262 -23.88 -7.01 -0.55
N GLY A 263 -23.03 -6.35 -1.35
CA GLY A 263 -22.20 -6.97 -2.38
C GLY A 263 -20.71 -6.71 -2.18
N THR A 264 -19.90 -7.52 -2.87
CA THR A 264 -18.47 -7.26 -3.03
C THR A 264 -18.27 -5.98 -3.84
N VAL A 265 -17.18 -5.28 -3.58
CA VAL A 265 -16.85 -4.03 -4.27
C VAL A 265 -15.45 -4.16 -4.85
N THR A 266 -15.32 -3.81 -6.13
CA THR A 266 -14.03 -3.74 -6.84
C THR A 266 -13.66 -2.29 -7.05
N THR A 267 -12.44 -1.90 -6.65
CA THR A 267 -11.87 -0.59 -6.97
C THR A 267 -11.14 -0.63 -8.30
N GLY A 268 -11.17 0.48 -9.04
CA GLY A 268 -10.28 0.69 -10.17
C GLY A 268 -8.83 0.92 -9.72
N ALA A 269 -7.87 0.62 -10.58
CA ALA A 269 -6.49 1.04 -10.37
C ALA A 269 -6.35 2.56 -10.55
N ASP A 270 -5.38 3.13 -9.85
CA ASP A 270 -4.93 4.50 -10.09
C ASP A 270 -3.95 4.54 -11.26
N LEU A 271 -4.18 5.48 -12.18
CA LEU A 271 -3.23 5.85 -13.22
C LEU A 271 -2.86 7.33 -13.05
N LEU A 272 -1.68 7.56 -12.49
CA LEU A 272 -1.11 8.88 -12.29
C LEU A 272 -0.14 9.20 -13.41
N THR A 273 -0.37 10.31 -14.11
CA THR A 273 0.47 10.72 -15.25
C THR A 273 0.81 12.19 -15.22
N SER A 274 1.92 12.56 -15.83
CA SER A 274 2.28 13.95 -16.09
C SER A 274 3.02 14.04 -17.42
N THR A 275 2.98 15.22 -18.04
CA THR A 275 3.78 15.47 -19.25
C THR A 275 5.26 15.57 -18.89
N PHE A 276 6.13 15.06 -19.75
CA PHE A 276 7.57 15.07 -19.59
C PHE A 276 8.20 15.46 -20.93
N ALA A 277 8.45 16.75 -21.10
CA ALA A 277 8.88 17.33 -22.37
C ALA A 277 10.41 17.41 -22.54
N ALA A 278 11.19 16.87 -21.60
CA ALA A 278 12.65 16.89 -21.71
C ALA A 278 13.11 15.92 -22.80
N THR A 279 14.04 16.35 -23.65
CA THR A 279 14.70 15.48 -24.63
C THR A 279 15.57 14.42 -23.93
N PRO A 280 15.89 13.29 -24.58
CA PRO A 280 16.86 12.34 -24.06
C PRO A 280 18.19 13.02 -23.72
N GLN A 281 18.63 12.85 -22.48
CA GLN A 281 19.87 13.39 -21.92
C GLN A 281 20.23 12.57 -20.67
N ASP A 282 21.40 12.81 -20.09
CA ASP A 282 21.76 12.19 -18.81
C ASP A 282 20.99 12.84 -17.66
N PHE A 283 20.51 12.04 -16.73
CA PHE A 283 19.77 12.52 -15.57
C PHE A 283 19.87 11.56 -14.39
N THR A 284 19.49 12.09 -13.23
CA THR A 284 19.33 11.34 -12.00
C THR A 284 17.89 11.44 -11.53
N VAL A 285 17.29 10.30 -11.21
CA VAL A 285 15.99 10.21 -10.54
C VAL A 285 16.22 9.99 -9.06
N TYR A 286 15.48 10.70 -8.22
CA TYR A 286 15.38 10.44 -6.80
C TYR A 286 13.95 10.14 -6.43
N VAL A 287 13.75 9.11 -5.63
CA VAL A 287 12.45 8.77 -5.07
C VAL A 287 12.57 8.52 -3.58
N ARG A 288 11.59 9.04 -2.84
CA ARG A 288 11.35 8.68 -1.44
C ARG A 288 9.96 8.06 -1.31
N PHE A 289 9.89 6.87 -0.73
CA PHE A 289 8.63 6.13 -0.54
C PHE A 289 8.64 5.33 0.78
N PRO A 290 7.48 5.13 1.42
CA PRO A 290 7.39 4.27 2.60
C PRO A 290 7.63 2.83 2.18
N ALA A 291 8.13 2.00 3.09
CA ALA A 291 8.30 0.59 2.81
C ALA A 291 6.95 -0.06 2.47
N PRO A 292 6.77 -0.58 1.25
CA PRO A 292 5.52 -1.19 0.90
C PRO A 292 5.35 -2.52 1.65
N PRO A 293 4.11 -2.87 2.02
CA PRO A 293 3.83 -4.07 2.81
C PRO A 293 4.23 -5.38 2.10
N PHE A 294 4.37 -5.40 0.77
CA PHE A 294 4.79 -6.59 0.02
C PHE A 294 6.30 -6.88 0.07
N LEU A 295 7.15 -5.95 0.51
CA LEU A 295 8.58 -6.22 0.69
C LEU A 295 8.85 -7.20 1.85
N ALA A 296 7.87 -7.44 2.72
CA ALA A 296 7.99 -8.30 3.90
C ALA A 296 7.96 -9.83 3.61
N GLY A 297 8.35 -10.28 2.41
CA GLY A 297 8.72 -11.69 2.21
C GLY A 297 7.90 -12.51 1.20
N LEU A 298 7.39 -11.93 0.10
CA LEU A 298 6.82 -12.72 -1.00
C LEU A 298 7.50 -12.44 -2.33
N SER A 299 7.86 -13.52 -3.03
CA SER A 299 8.40 -13.51 -4.40
C SER A 299 7.33 -13.23 -5.44
N GLY A 300 7.63 -12.40 -6.43
CA GLY A 300 7.00 -12.49 -7.75
C GLY A 300 6.00 -11.40 -8.15
N ILE A 301 5.70 -10.40 -7.31
CA ILE A 301 4.92 -9.24 -7.78
C ILE A 301 5.62 -7.95 -7.38
N GLY A 302 6.01 -7.19 -8.40
CA GLY A 302 6.64 -5.90 -8.22
C GLY A 302 5.66 -4.73 -8.28
N GLY A 303 6.08 -3.60 -7.70
CA GLY A 303 5.37 -2.32 -7.80
C GLY A 303 6.18 -1.34 -8.63
N ALA A 304 5.61 -0.80 -9.71
CA ALA A 304 6.27 0.27 -10.46
C ALA A 304 6.30 1.55 -9.65
N VAL A 305 7.45 2.21 -9.61
CA VAL A 305 7.62 3.50 -8.95
C VAL A 305 7.35 4.63 -9.95
N PHE A 306 7.93 4.53 -11.13
CA PHE A 306 7.70 5.44 -12.26
C PHE A 306 8.09 4.77 -13.57
N GLY A 307 7.62 5.33 -14.69
CA GLY A 307 8.06 4.96 -16.03
C GLY A 307 7.86 6.09 -17.03
N LEU A 308 8.82 6.29 -17.92
CA LEU A 308 8.69 7.16 -19.10
C LEU A 308 8.82 6.31 -20.37
N GLY A 309 8.03 6.60 -21.40
CA GLY A 309 8.01 5.84 -22.65
C GLY A 309 6.94 4.74 -22.67
N ASN A 310 7.09 3.75 -23.55
CA ASN A 310 6.21 2.57 -23.63
C ASN A 310 7.09 1.34 -23.89
N SER A 311 7.02 0.33 -23.01
CA SER A 311 7.87 -0.87 -23.10
C SER A 311 7.57 -1.75 -24.30
N ALA A 312 6.39 -1.61 -24.91
CA ALA A 312 5.97 -2.44 -26.04
C ALA A 312 6.72 -2.14 -27.35
N SER A 313 7.31 -0.94 -27.51
CA SER A 313 7.76 -0.49 -28.84
C SER A 313 8.83 0.61 -28.89
N GLY A 314 9.52 0.93 -27.79
CA GLY A 314 10.56 1.97 -27.90
C GLY A 314 11.26 2.33 -26.62
N ALA A 315 12.05 3.41 -26.70
CA ALA A 315 12.91 3.82 -25.62
C ALA A 315 12.13 4.21 -24.37
N ASN A 316 12.48 3.57 -23.26
CA ASN A 316 11.81 3.75 -21.98
C ASN A 316 12.82 3.69 -20.83
N PHE A 317 12.41 4.21 -19.68
CA PHE A 317 13.08 3.91 -18.43
C PHE A 317 12.05 3.77 -17.33
N TYR A 318 12.32 2.88 -16.37
CA TYR A 318 11.41 2.63 -15.27
C TYR A 318 12.14 2.09 -14.04
N ALA A 319 11.48 2.19 -12.89
CA ALA A 319 11.91 1.54 -11.66
C ALA A 319 10.78 0.70 -11.07
N VAL A 320 11.10 -0.52 -10.64
CA VAL A 320 10.16 -1.47 -10.04
C VAL A 320 10.76 -2.02 -8.75
N ILE A 321 9.95 -2.06 -7.71
CA ILE A 321 10.28 -2.76 -6.47
C ILE A 321 9.94 -4.23 -6.67
N THR A 322 10.86 -5.13 -6.38
CA THR A 322 10.64 -6.59 -6.42
C THR A 322 10.91 -7.17 -5.03
N SER A 323 10.70 -8.47 -4.88
CA SER A 323 11.07 -9.19 -3.65
C SER A 323 12.57 -9.17 -3.33
N SER A 324 13.43 -8.84 -4.32
CA SER A 324 14.88 -8.79 -4.17
C SER A 324 15.43 -7.37 -3.99
N GLY A 325 14.57 -6.34 -4.01
CA GLY A 325 14.96 -4.94 -3.80
C GLY A 325 14.31 -4.00 -4.81
N ILE A 326 15.07 -3.02 -5.30
CA ILE A 326 14.64 -2.11 -6.35
C ILE A 326 15.46 -2.35 -7.62
N GLY A 327 14.76 -2.51 -8.74
CA GLY A 327 15.35 -2.61 -10.07
C GLY A 327 15.04 -1.35 -10.88
N ALA A 328 16.00 -0.93 -11.69
CA ALA A 328 15.83 0.16 -12.65
C ALA A 328 16.33 -0.32 -14.02
N ASN A 329 15.57 -0.01 -15.06
CA ASN A 329 15.88 -0.41 -16.43
C ASN A 329 15.84 0.78 -17.38
N ILE A 330 16.60 0.69 -18.45
CA ILE A 330 16.54 1.55 -19.63
C ILE A 330 16.61 0.68 -20.87
N THR A 331 15.72 0.93 -21.83
CA THR A 331 15.71 0.25 -23.13
C THR A 331 15.84 1.27 -24.25
N ASP A 332 16.53 0.89 -25.33
CA ASP A 332 16.57 1.64 -26.59
C ASP A 332 15.46 1.21 -27.57
N GLY A 333 14.59 0.29 -27.16
CA GLY A 333 13.55 -0.34 -27.98
C GLY A 333 13.95 -1.70 -28.55
N SER A 334 15.22 -2.10 -28.44
CA SER A 334 15.74 -3.41 -28.84
C SER A 334 16.45 -4.13 -27.69
N THR A 335 17.32 -3.42 -26.96
CA THR A 335 18.11 -3.93 -25.85
C THR A 335 17.71 -3.24 -24.55
N SER A 336 17.27 -4.02 -23.57
CA SER A 336 17.03 -3.54 -22.20
C SER A 336 18.23 -3.84 -21.31
N VAL A 337 18.74 -2.82 -20.63
CA VAL A 337 19.78 -2.97 -19.60
C VAL A 337 19.27 -2.49 -18.26
N GLY A 338 19.72 -3.12 -17.19
CA GLY A 338 19.19 -2.88 -15.85
C GLY A 338 20.21 -2.99 -14.75
N ALA A 339 19.90 -2.35 -13.63
CA ALA A 339 20.61 -2.47 -12.37
C ALA A 339 19.60 -2.83 -11.28
N THR A 340 20.05 -3.58 -10.27
CA THR A 340 19.25 -3.96 -9.12
C THR A 340 20.06 -3.72 -7.85
N THR A 341 19.39 -3.29 -6.79
CA THR A 341 19.99 -3.14 -5.47
C THR A 341 19.01 -3.60 -4.41
N ALA A 342 19.52 -4.31 -3.40
CA ALA A 342 18.71 -4.77 -2.29
C ALA A 342 18.17 -3.59 -1.48
N LEU A 343 16.91 -3.71 -1.03
CA LEU A 343 16.34 -2.81 -0.05
C LEU A 343 16.48 -3.47 1.33
N THR A 344 17.21 -2.82 2.24
CA THR A 344 17.35 -3.28 3.63
C THR A 344 16.14 -2.86 4.45
N ALA A 345 15.69 -3.69 5.41
CA ALA A 345 14.52 -3.39 6.22
C ALA A 345 14.53 -1.95 6.80
N ALA A 346 13.63 -1.11 6.32
CA ALA A 346 13.46 0.27 6.73
C ALA A 346 11.97 0.63 6.70
N THR A 347 11.58 1.72 7.37
CA THR A 347 10.22 2.28 7.25
C THR A 347 10.07 3.16 6.01
N TRP A 348 11.18 3.75 5.55
CA TRP A 348 11.26 4.63 4.39
C TRP A 348 12.49 4.30 3.57
N TYR A 349 12.35 4.42 2.26
CA TYR A 349 13.44 4.25 1.32
C TYR A 349 13.72 5.57 0.61
N ASP A 350 15.01 5.87 0.51
CA ASP A 350 15.59 6.93 -0.29
C ASP A 350 16.41 6.26 -1.38
N VAL A 351 16.03 6.48 -2.64
CA VAL A 351 16.70 5.84 -3.77
C VAL A 351 17.09 6.89 -4.80
N ALA A 352 18.34 6.84 -5.25
CA ALA A 352 18.82 7.59 -6.41
C ALA A 352 19.15 6.62 -7.55
N ILE A 353 18.77 6.97 -8.76
CA ILE A 353 18.97 6.18 -9.98
C ILE A 353 19.61 7.09 -11.01
N GLN A 354 20.78 6.72 -11.51
CA GLN A 354 21.46 7.47 -12.57
C GLN A 354 21.29 6.78 -13.91
N TYR A 355 20.84 7.55 -14.90
CA TYR A 355 20.82 7.17 -16.30
C TYR A 355 21.88 8.01 -17.02
N ASN A 356 22.87 7.33 -17.59
CA ASN A 356 24.07 7.96 -18.12
C ASN A 356 24.34 7.51 -19.56
N ASN A 357 25.04 8.34 -20.33
CA ASN A 357 25.26 8.19 -21.77
C ASN A 357 23.97 7.91 -22.55
N VAL A 358 22.85 8.52 -22.17
CA VAL A 358 21.51 8.16 -22.67
C VAL A 358 21.42 8.22 -24.20
N THR A 359 22.11 9.16 -24.84
CA THR A 359 22.06 9.38 -26.30
C THR A 359 23.08 8.57 -27.09
N SER A 360 24.01 7.84 -26.45
CA SER A 360 25.12 7.17 -27.14
C SER A 360 25.33 5.72 -26.72
N ALA A 361 25.18 5.40 -25.44
CA ALA A 361 25.42 4.07 -24.88
C ALA A 361 24.72 3.96 -23.51
N ALA A 362 23.38 3.97 -23.51
CA ALA A 362 22.60 4.20 -22.31
C ALA A 362 22.84 3.10 -21.25
N ARG A 363 22.97 3.51 -19.99
CA ARG A 363 23.27 2.61 -18.87
C ARG A 363 22.70 3.16 -17.57
N VAL A 364 22.49 2.27 -16.61
CA VAL A 364 21.81 2.61 -15.35
C VAL A 364 22.58 2.09 -14.14
N ARG A 365 22.47 2.79 -13.01
CA ARG A 365 22.92 2.33 -11.69
C ARG A 365 22.05 2.91 -10.58
N ILE A 366 22.09 2.29 -9.41
CA ILE A 366 21.22 2.60 -8.27
C ILE A 366 22.06 2.82 -7.01
N ASP A 367 21.60 3.73 -6.15
CA ASP A 367 22.08 3.96 -4.79
C ASP A 367 20.87 3.97 -3.84
N THR A 368 20.90 3.12 -2.81
CA THR A 368 19.87 3.02 -1.77
C THR A 368 20.37 3.46 -0.39
N GLY A 369 21.48 4.21 -0.34
CA GLY A 369 22.10 4.73 0.88
C GLY A 369 23.54 4.27 1.12
N SER A 370 24.05 3.31 0.35
CA SER A 370 25.41 2.77 0.47
C SER A 370 26.37 3.31 -0.58
N GLY A 371 25.93 4.24 -1.42
CA GLY A 371 26.65 4.72 -2.59
C GLY A 371 26.29 3.96 -3.85
N PHE A 372 26.57 4.57 -5.00
CA PHE A 372 26.32 3.95 -6.29
C PHE A 372 27.22 2.74 -6.55
N GLY A 373 26.61 1.62 -6.94
CA GLY A 373 27.33 0.49 -7.52
C GLY A 373 27.89 0.77 -8.92
N SER A 374 28.36 -0.30 -9.57
CA SER A 374 28.75 -0.27 -10.99
C SER A 374 27.54 0.01 -11.88
N TYR A 375 27.80 0.62 -13.04
CA TYR A 375 26.80 0.69 -14.11
C TYR A 375 26.46 -0.70 -14.64
N SER A 376 25.23 -0.85 -15.11
CA SER A 376 24.83 -1.94 -16.00
C SER A 376 25.70 -2.00 -17.26
N SER A 377 25.56 -3.06 -18.04
CA SER A 377 25.96 -3.02 -19.45
C SER A 377 25.29 -1.84 -20.17
N ALA A 378 25.88 -1.41 -21.30
CA ALA A 378 25.29 -0.38 -22.14
C ALA A 378 24.28 -0.98 -23.13
N SER A 379 23.17 -0.28 -23.35
CA SER A 379 22.33 -0.42 -24.55
C SER A 379 22.81 0.53 -25.65
N GLY A 380 22.08 0.59 -26.76
CA GLY A 380 22.21 1.66 -27.75
C GLY A 380 21.79 3.03 -27.20
N GLY A 381 22.07 4.07 -27.98
CA GLY A 381 21.67 5.45 -27.70
C GLY A 381 20.20 5.70 -28.00
N ILE A 382 19.57 6.55 -27.17
CA ILE A 382 18.17 6.96 -27.28
C ILE A 382 18.11 8.36 -27.87
N THR A 383 17.45 8.50 -29.02
CA THR A 383 17.30 9.78 -29.73
C THR A 383 15.95 10.46 -29.47
N ALA A 384 14.93 9.70 -29.10
CA ALA A 384 13.61 10.21 -28.69
C ALA A 384 12.98 9.29 -27.65
N TRP A 385 12.15 9.86 -26.77
CA TRP A 385 11.26 9.06 -25.92
C TRP A 385 10.09 8.55 -26.73
N ASN A 386 9.70 7.28 -26.54
CA ASN A 386 8.53 6.71 -27.22
C ASN A 386 7.21 7.37 -26.77
N SER A 387 7.23 8.07 -25.63
CA SER A 387 6.13 8.88 -25.12
C SER A 387 6.67 9.96 -24.19
N SER A 388 6.11 11.17 -24.28
CA SER A 388 6.36 12.28 -23.35
C SER A 388 5.45 12.21 -22.12
N THR A 389 4.97 11.03 -21.74
CA THR A 389 4.11 10.82 -20.58
C THR A 389 4.88 10.07 -19.50
N LEU A 390 5.18 10.77 -18.40
CA LEU A 390 5.68 10.16 -17.18
C LEU A 390 4.51 9.51 -16.45
N ARG A 391 4.56 8.21 -16.26
CA ARG A 391 3.65 7.46 -15.40
C ARG A 391 4.28 7.36 -14.01
N ILE A 392 3.48 7.56 -12.98
CA ILE A 392 3.89 7.53 -11.58
C ILE A 392 3.13 6.41 -10.90
N ALA A 393 3.83 5.59 -10.12
CA ALA A 393 3.31 4.42 -9.44
C ALA A 393 2.66 3.35 -10.36
N HIS A 394 2.92 3.44 -11.68
CA HIS A 394 2.37 2.57 -12.70
C HIS A 394 3.36 2.36 -13.86
N LEU A 395 3.39 1.14 -14.40
CA LEU A 395 4.09 0.79 -15.63
C LEU A 395 3.22 -0.15 -16.46
N GLU A 396 2.96 0.24 -17.71
CA GLU A 396 2.42 -0.66 -18.73
C GLU A 396 3.57 -1.52 -19.26
N ASP A 397 3.45 -2.83 -19.12
CA ASP A 397 4.31 -3.75 -19.84
C ASP A 397 3.56 -4.25 -21.08
N GLY A 398 4.18 -4.23 -22.27
CA GLY A 398 3.57 -4.39 -23.60
C GLY A 398 2.80 -5.67 -23.92
N GLY A 399 2.49 -6.49 -22.91
CA GLY A 399 1.60 -7.65 -22.98
C GLY A 399 1.27 -8.27 -21.61
N GLY A 400 1.63 -7.60 -20.49
CA GLY A 400 1.51 -8.13 -19.13
C GLY A 400 0.55 -7.34 -18.24
N ALA A 401 0.20 -7.91 -17.09
CA ALA A 401 -0.47 -7.16 -16.03
C ALA A 401 0.43 -5.99 -15.60
N GLY A 402 -0.02 -4.76 -15.79
CA GLY A 402 0.78 -3.58 -15.46
C GLY A 402 1.28 -3.61 -14.02
N TYR A 403 2.52 -3.18 -13.81
CA TYR A 403 3.09 -3.08 -12.47
C TYR A 403 2.50 -1.85 -11.78
N GLN A 404 1.95 -2.01 -10.58
CA GLN A 404 1.31 -0.94 -9.80
C GLN A 404 1.85 -0.94 -8.37
N LEU A 405 2.19 0.23 -7.85
CA LEU A 405 2.98 0.35 -6.61
C LEU A 405 2.30 -0.22 -5.36
N ASP A 406 0.96 -0.26 -5.27
CA ASP A 406 0.20 -0.62 -4.05
C ASP A 406 0.82 -0.01 -2.78
N GLY A 407 0.92 1.31 -2.79
CA GLY A 407 1.67 2.07 -1.79
C GLY A 407 1.59 3.56 -2.06
N GLY A 408 2.70 4.28 -1.84
CA GLY A 408 2.74 5.68 -2.21
C GLY A 408 4.14 6.23 -2.39
N ILE A 409 4.22 7.47 -2.87
CA ILE A 409 5.46 8.19 -3.14
C ILE A 409 5.39 9.51 -2.37
N ARG A 410 6.40 9.77 -1.55
CA ARG A 410 6.53 11.04 -0.83
C ARG A 410 7.24 12.10 -1.66
N LYS A 411 8.22 11.69 -2.45
CA LYS A 411 8.99 12.60 -3.31
C LYS A 411 9.46 11.86 -4.56
N LEU A 412 9.36 12.49 -5.72
CA LEU A 412 9.91 12.03 -7.00
C LEU A 412 10.53 13.23 -7.73
N VAL A 413 11.84 13.21 -7.90
CA VAL A 413 12.59 14.30 -8.54
C VAL A 413 13.40 13.73 -9.69
N ILE A 414 13.41 14.41 -10.82
CA ILE A 414 14.27 14.12 -11.96
C ILE A 414 15.10 15.37 -12.23
N ALA A 415 16.42 15.26 -12.12
CA ALA A 415 17.36 16.35 -12.31
C ALA A 415 18.39 15.98 -13.40
N PRO A 416 18.83 16.94 -14.23
CA PRO A 416 19.82 16.67 -15.28
C PRO A 416 21.19 16.33 -14.69
N GLY A 417 21.94 15.54 -15.45
CA GLY A 417 23.28 15.07 -15.12
C GLY A 417 23.31 13.96 -14.06
N ALA A 418 24.53 13.50 -13.77
CA ALA A 418 24.79 12.54 -12.71
C ALA A 418 24.92 13.26 -11.36
N ARG A 419 24.06 12.90 -10.40
CA ARG A 419 24.02 13.44 -9.04
C ARG A 419 24.04 12.31 -8.01
N THR A 420 24.72 12.53 -6.90
CA THR A 420 24.74 11.65 -5.74
C THR A 420 23.37 11.59 -5.05
N LEU A 421 23.13 10.56 -4.25
CA LEU A 421 21.93 10.48 -3.42
C LEU A 421 21.80 11.71 -2.48
N ALA A 422 22.90 12.12 -1.84
CA ALA A 422 22.92 13.27 -0.95
C ALA A 422 22.57 14.59 -1.66
N GLU A 423 23.12 14.82 -2.86
CA GLU A 423 22.77 15.99 -3.68
C GLU A 423 21.28 15.99 -4.05
N MET A 424 20.73 14.83 -4.41
CA MET A 424 19.30 14.73 -4.77
C MET A 424 18.37 14.92 -3.57
N GLN A 425 18.74 14.41 -2.39
CA GLN A 425 17.97 14.60 -1.16
C GLN A 425 17.85 16.10 -0.80
N GLY A 426 18.95 16.84 -0.97
CA GLY A 426 19.02 18.28 -0.71
C GLY A 426 18.25 19.18 -1.68
N LEU A 427 17.74 18.64 -2.80
CA LEU A 427 16.91 19.42 -3.73
C LEU A 427 15.56 19.74 -3.09
N ASN A 428 15.29 21.03 -2.86
CA ASN A 428 14.00 21.51 -2.38
C ASN A 428 12.92 21.33 -3.46
N VAL A 429 11.74 20.85 -3.08
CA VAL A 429 10.60 20.62 -3.98
C VAL A 429 9.36 21.32 -3.46
#